data_AF-A0A0G0J9S4-F1
#
_entry.id   AF-A0A0G0J9S4-F1
#
_cell.length_a   1.000
_cell.length_b   1.000
_cell.length_c   1.000
_cell.angle_alpha   90.00
_cell.angle_beta   90.00
_cell.angle_gamma   90.00
#
_symmetry.space_group_name_H-M   'P 1'
#
loop_
_entity.id
_entity.type
_entity.pdbx_description
1 polymer ?
#
loop_
_entity_poly.entity_id
_entity_poly.type
_entity_poly.pdbx_seq_one_letter_code
_entity_poly.pdbx_strand_id
1 'polypeptide(L)'
;MLGIYEVPEKWGNEGGFEALKAQAVAARSYALAVTNNGAGNICTTEACQVYKPQLKSGKWAEAVRATRGWVVTKGGAPAKTYFASTSGGFTISQWGWSGIKDVKDDSWPGGAYEKVSGSPWFYKAWFKTRSGATCVRSNPWLKSEELADIVNAWQVLYKGGGDVSRISPANSSCWGGNPYSLSELAGIGGYTSVDSISVVYSNSGNTQTVNVGTNKGSIGISGEEFKRAFNLRAPGYIGIKSGLFNIEKL
;
A
#
# COMPACT_ATOMS: atom_id res chain seq x y z
N MET A 1 4.49 -9.69 -26.41
CA MET A 1 3.32 -10.17 -25.62
C MET A 1 3.56 -11.52 -24.92
N LEU A 2 4.05 -12.57 -25.61
CA LEU A 2 4.25 -13.88 -24.94
C LEU A 2 5.37 -13.89 -23.88
N GLY A 3 6.32 -12.94 -23.95
CA GLY A 3 7.36 -12.77 -22.93
C GLY A 3 6.95 -11.95 -21.71
N ILE A 4 5.66 -11.61 -21.52
CA ILE A 4 5.19 -10.84 -20.35
C ILE A 4 5.00 -11.76 -19.13
N TYR A 5 5.59 -11.40 -17.99
CA TYR A 5 5.64 -12.23 -16.77
C TYR A 5 4.90 -11.69 -15.55
N GLU A 6 4.01 -10.72 -15.72
CA GLU A 6 3.26 -10.08 -14.62
C GLU A 6 2.35 -11.00 -13.80
N VAL A 7 1.56 -11.85 -14.47
CA VAL A 7 0.56 -12.71 -13.84
C VAL A 7 0.88 -14.20 -14.03
N PRO A 8 0.55 -15.06 -13.06
CA PRO A 8 0.81 -16.49 -13.17
C PRO A 8 -0.17 -17.14 -14.15
N GLU A 9 0.33 -18.00 -15.03
CA GLU A 9 -0.47 -18.67 -16.06
C GLU A 9 -1.58 -19.55 -15.47
N LYS A 10 -1.34 -20.13 -14.29
CA LYS A 10 -2.27 -21.03 -13.60
C LYS A 10 -3.66 -20.44 -13.36
N TRP A 11 -3.78 -19.10 -13.26
CA TRP A 11 -5.07 -18.44 -13.10
C TRP A 11 -6.04 -18.84 -14.21
N GLY A 12 -5.57 -19.03 -15.45
CA GLY A 12 -6.43 -19.46 -16.55
C GLY A 12 -7.00 -20.87 -16.39
N ASN A 13 -6.31 -21.75 -15.65
CA ASN A 13 -6.78 -23.10 -15.33
C ASN A 13 -7.67 -23.11 -14.07
N GLU A 14 -7.63 -22.05 -13.26
CA GLU A 14 -8.37 -21.89 -12.00
C GLU A 14 -9.62 -20.99 -12.19
N GLY A 15 -10.13 -20.87 -13.42
CA GLY A 15 -11.31 -20.06 -13.75
C GLY A 15 -11.05 -18.58 -14.01
N GLY A 16 -9.81 -18.11 -13.85
CA GLY A 16 -9.36 -16.72 -14.07
C GLY A 16 -8.92 -16.41 -15.50
N PHE A 17 -9.46 -17.07 -16.53
CA PHE A 17 -9.02 -16.86 -17.91
C PHE A 17 -9.29 -15.43 -18.41
N GLU A 18 -10.40 -14.82 -18.00
CA GLU A 18 -10.71 -13.43 -18.34
C GLU A 18 -9.73 -12.43 -17.69
N ALA A 19 -9.18 -12.75 -16.50
CA ALA A 19 -8.11 -11.95 -15.90
C ALA A 19 -6.83 -11.98 -16.74
N LEU A 20 -6.50 -13.13 -17.35
CA LEU A 20 -5.36 -13.23 -18.28
C LEU A 20 -5.58 -12.40 -19.54
N LYS A 21 -6.81 -12.40 -20.10
CA LYS A 21 -7.17 -11.58 -21.26
C LYS A 21 -7.08 -10.09 -20.93
N ALA A 22 -7.64 -9.67 -19.79
CA ALA A 22 -7.56 -8.28 -19.32
C ALA A 22 -6.11 -7.83 -19.16
N GLN A 23 -5.25 -8.64 -18.53
CA GLN A 23 -3.82 -8.34 -18.39
C GLN A 23 -3.11 -8.24 -19.75
N ALA A 24 -3.43 -9.12 -20.71
CA ALA A 24 -2.84 -9.06 -22.05
C ALA A 24 -3.21 -7.75 -22.79
N VAL A 25 -4.47 -7.30 -22.67
CA VAL A 25 -4.94 -6.04 -23.26
C VAL A 25 -4.30 -4.83 -22.57
N ALA A 26 -4.24 -4.82 -21.24
CA ALA A 26 -3.59 -3.75 -20.47
C ALA A 26 -2.09 -3.64 -20.82
N ALA A 27 -1.36 -4.76 -20.78
CA ALA A 27 0.06 -4.78 -21.13
C ALA A 27 0.33 -4.26 -22.56
N ARG A 28 -0.52 -4.63 -23.53
CA ARG A 28 -0.41 -4.16 -24.92
C ARG A 28 -0.67 -2.66 -25.03
N SER A 29 -1.72 -2.18 -24.36
CA SER A 29 -2.12 -0.76 -24.37
C SER A 29 -1.04 0.12 -23.78
N TYR A 30 -0.52 -0.26 -22.61
CA TYR A 30 0.57 0.45 -21.94
C TYR A 30 1.83 0.48 -22.82
N ALA A 31 2.25 -0.66 -23.37
CA ALA A 31 3.42 -0.73 -24.24
C ALA A 31 3.29 0.23 -25.43
N LEU A 32 2.17 0.26 -26.14
CA LEU A 32 1.96 1.19 -27.26
C LEU A 32 1.95 2.65 -26.80
N ALA A 33 1.30 2.95 -25.69
CA ALA A 33 1.17 4.32 -25.16
C ALA A 33 2.52 4.93 -24.77
N VAL A 34 3.46 4.14 -24.23
CA VAL A 34 4.75 4.63 -23.74
C VAL A 34 5.90 4.52 -24.75
N THR A 35 5.67 3.83 -25.87
CA THR A 35 6.67 3.63 -26.93
C THR A 35 6.35 4.38 -28.21
N ASN A 36 5.42 5.34 -28.19
CA ASN A 36 4.93 6.00 -29.39
C ASN A 36 4.51 4.98 -30.47
N ASN A 37 3.57 4.11 -30.12
CA ASN A 37 3.06 3.04 -30.99
C ASN A 37 4.13 2.04 -31.46
N GLY A 38 5.12 1.74 -30.60
CA GLY A 38 6.17 0.76 -30.88
C GLY A 38 7.43 1.33 -31.55
N ALA A 39 7.53 2.65 -31.71
CA ALA A 39 8.74 3.32 -32.20
C ALA A 39 9.89 3.36 -31.16
N GLY A 40 9.57 3.13 -29.88
CA GLY A 40 10.52 3.12 -28.77
C GLY A 40 10.55 1.80 -27.99
N ASN A 41 11.39 1.77 -26.96
CA ASN A 41 11.54 0.63 -26.05
C ASN A 41 10.97 0.94 -24.66
N ILE A 42 10.64 -0.12 -23.91
CA ILE A 42 10.23 -0.04 -22.51
C ILE A 42 11.17 -0.89 -21.64
N CYS A 43 11.39 -0.49 -20.40
CA CYS A 43 12.22 -1.27 -19.47
C CYS A 43 11.59 -2.63 -19.16
N THR A 44 12.42 -3.65 -18.90
CA THR A 44 11.99 -5.05 -18.69
C THR A 44 11.86 -5.45 -17.22
N THR A 45 11.89 -4.45 -16.32
CA THR A 45 11.78 -4.62 -14.86
C THR A 45 10.39 -4.26 -14.37
N GLU A 46 10.08 -4.57 -13.11
CA GLU A 46 8.84 -4.19 -12.41
C GLU A 46 8.57 -2.66 -12.40
N ALA A 47 9.57 -1.84 -12.76
CA ALA A 47 9.37 -0.40 -12.92
C ALA A 47 8.53 -0.06 -14.17
N CYS A 48 8.49 -0.95 -15.17
CA CYS A 48 7.64 -0.79 -16.34
C CYS A 48 6.82 -2.04 -16.62
N GLN A 49 7.49 -3.15 -16.95
CA GLN A 49 6.88 -4.41 -17.32
C GLN A 49 7.90 -5.54 -17.21
N VAL A 50 7.62 -6.56 -16.43
CA VAL A 50 8.45 -7.76 -16.32
C VAL A 50 8.38 -8.53 -17.63
N TYR A 51 9.52 -8.55 -18.33
CA TYR A 51 9.71 -9.32 -19.55
C TYR A 51 10.77 -10.39 -19.37
N LYS A 52 10.52 -11.59 -19.90
CA LYS A 52 11.52 -12.66 -20.01
C LYS A 52 11.63 -13.15 -21.46
N PRO A 53 12.84 -13.51 -21.93
CA PRO A 53 13.04 -14.10 -23.26
C PRO A 53 12.29 -15.43 -23.46
N GLN A 54 12.10 -16.17 -22.36
CA GLN A 54 11.30 -17.38 -22.26
C GLN A 54 9.83 -17.09 -22.57
N LEU A 55 9.36 -17.40 -23.77
CA LEU A 55 7.97 -17.19 -24.15
C LEU A 55 7.04 -18.13 -23.37
N LYS A 56 5.99 -17.57 -22.77
CA LYS A 56 4.92 -18.35 -22.12
C LYS A 56 4.08 -19.11 -23.15
N SER A 57 3.53 -20.24 -22.73
CA SER A 57 2.66 -21.12 -23.52
C SER A 57 1.27 -21.20 -22.86
N GLY A 58 0.57 -22.34 -23.02
CA GLY A 58 -0.69 -22.66 -22.35
C GLY A 58 -1.74 -21.53 -22.35
N LYS A 59 -2.38 -21.33 -21.19
CA LYS A 59 -3.50 -20.38 -21.03
C LYS A 59 -3.09 -18.93 -21.27
N TRP A 60 -1.85 -18.56 -20.98
CA TRP A 60 -1.39 -17.20 -21.30
C TRP A 60 -1.33 -16.97 -22.81
N ALA A 61 -0.77 -17.93 -23.56
CA ALA A 61 -0.71 -17.82 -25.01
C ALA A 61 -2.11 -17.83 -25.65
N GLU A 62 -3.04 -18.64 -25.13
CA GLU A 62 -4.46 -18.61 -25.52
C GLU A 62 -5.07 -17.22 -25.29
N ALA A 63 -4.90 -16.62 -24.11
CA ALA A 63 -5.44 -15.29 -23.78
C ALA A 63 -4.86 -14.18 -24.67
N VAL A 64 -3.54 -14.22 -24.93
CA VAL A 64 -2.87 -13.27 -25.84
C VAL A 64 -3.41 -13.38 -27.27
N ARG A 65 -3.67 -14.60 -27.76
CA ARG A 65 -4.25 -14.82 -29.10
C ARG A 65 -5.71 -14.41 -29.17
N ALA A 66 -6.50 -14.76 -28.16
CA ALA A 66 -7.92 -14.41 -28.07
C ALA A 66 -8.16 -12.89 -28.04
N THR A 67 -7.18 -12.11 -27.56
CA THR A 67 -7.23 -10.65 -27.48
C THR A 67 -6.31 -9.97 -28.50
N ARG A 68 -5.98 -10.65 -29.61
CA ARG A 68 -5.05 -10.13 -30.61
C ARG A 68 -5.58 -8.79 -31.17
N GLY A 69 -4.75 -7.76 -31.09
CA GLY A 69 -5.08 -6.41 -31.56
C GLY A 69 -5.95 -5.58 -30.62
N TRP A 70 -6.47 -6.16 -29.53
CA TRP A 70 -7.29 -5.42 -28.57
C TRP A 70 -6.43 -4.50 -27.71
N VAL A 71 -6.86 -3.24 -27.62
CA VAL A 71 -6.22 -2.19 -26.82
C VAL A 71 -7.29 -1.31 -26.19
N VAL A 72 -6.99 -0.77 -25.01
CA VAL A 72 -7.79 0.29 -24.40
C VAL A 72 -7.36 1.60 -25.03
N THR A 73 -8.32 2.39 -25.51
CA THR A 73 -8.08 3.72 -26.08
C THR A 73 -8.76 4.80 -25.27
N LYS A 74 -8.17 5.99 -25.26
CA LYS A 74 -8.75 7.21 -24.70
C LYS A 74 -8.44 8.36 -25.65
N GLY A 75 -9.47 9.05 -26.15
CA GLY A 75 -9.30 10.14 -27.11
C GLY A 75 -8.61 9.72 -28.42
N GLY A 76 -8.90 8.49 -28.90
CA GLY A 76 -8.32 7.96 -30.15
C GLY A 76 -6.90 7.40 -30.05
N ALA A 77 -6.23 7.53 -28.90
CA ALA A 77 -4.88 6.99 -28.68
C ALA A 77 -4.88 5.84 -27.65
N PRO A 78 -3.90 4.90 -27.70
CA PRO A 78 -3.72 3.89 -26.65
C PRO A 78 -3.61 4.51 -25.25
N ALA A 79 -4.34 3.96 -24.29
CA ALA A 79 -4.34 4.43 -22.91
C ALA A 79 -3.13 3.91 -22.12
N LYS A 80 -2.61 4.75 -21.21
CA LYS A 80 -1.62 4.33 -20.19
C LYS A 80 -2.31 3.52 -19.10
N THR A 81 -2.46 2.22 -19.34
CA THR A 81 -3.13 1.29 -18.42
C THR A 81 -2.17 0.78 -17.35
N TYR A 82 -2.04 1.53 -16.26
CA TYR A 82 -1.34 1.08 -15.06
C TYR A 82 -2.13 -0.04 -14.36
N PHE A 83 -1.42 -1.00 -13.79
CA PHE A 83 -1.99 -2.09 -13.00
C PHE A 83 -1.06 -2.39 -11.82
N ALA A 84 -1.58 -3.11 -10.82
CA ALA A 84 -0.84 -3.50 -9.62
C ALA A 84 -1.29 -4.90 -9.17
N SER A 85 -0.45 -5.57 -8.37
CA SER A 85 -0.78 -6.88 -7.80
C SER A 85 -1.94 -6.84 -6.79
N THR A 86 -2.14 -5.71 -6.11
CA THR A 86 -3.11 -5.54 -5.02
C THR A 86 -3.49 -4.06 -4.97
N SER A 87 -4.79 -3.75 -4.98
CA SER A 87 -5.34 -2.41 -4.82
C SER A 87 -5.53 -2.06 -3.33
N GLY A 88 -5.73 -3.08 -2.49
CA GLY A 88 -6.08 -2.88 -1.07
C GLY A 88 -7.56 -2.58 -0.88
N GLY A 89 -8.41 -2.97 -1.83
CA GLY A 89 -9.85 -2.73 -1.85
C GLY A 89 -10.27 -1.40 -2.48
N PHE A 90 -9.32 -0.61 -2.98
CA PHE A 90 -9.62 0.66 -3.66
C PHE A 90 -8.47 1.09 -4.58
N THR A 91 -8.77 1.50 -5.82
CA THR A 91 -7.73 2.03 -6.73
C THR A 91 -7.46 3.51 -6.47
N ILE A 92 -6.21 3.95 -6.67
CA ILE A 92 -5.85 5.37 -6.48
C ILE A 92 -6.16 6.15 -7.76
N SER A 93 -6.72 7.35 -7.60
CA SER A 93 -6.87 8.31 -8.69
C SER A 93 -5.88 9.45 -8.52
N GLN A 94 -5.18 9.82 -9.60
CA GLN A 94 -4.38 11.05 -9.67
C GLN A 94 -5.14 12.21 -10.34
N TRP A 95 -6.41 12.01 -10.74
CA TRP A 95 -7.09 12.87 -11.72
C TRP A 95 -8.48 13.36 -11.28
N GLY A 96 -8.71 13.57 -9.98
CA GLY A 96 -9.87 14.32 -9.48
C GLY A 96 -11.22 13.60 -9.44
N TRP A 97 -11.24 12.27 -9.59
CA TRP A 97 -12.41 11.42 -9.31
C TRP A 97 -12.08 10.41 -8.23
N SER A 98 -13.07 9.99 -7.44
CA SER A 98 -12.89 8.89 -6.48
C SER A 98 -12.48 7.64 -7.27
N GLY A 99 -11.38 7.01 -6.90
CA GLY A 99 -10.96 5.76 -7.52
C GLY A 99 -12.02 4.65 -7.43
N ILE A 100 -11.71 3.51 -8.01
CA ILE A 100 -12.65 2.39 -8.12
C ILE A 100 -12.62 1.59 -6.83
N LYS A 101 -13.79 1.42 -6.20
CA LYS A 101 -14.01 0.45 -5.12
C LYS A 101 -13.77 -0.96 -5.64
N ASP A 102 -12.82 -1.66 -5.03
CA ASP A 102 -12.43 -3.03 -5.40
C ASP A 102 -12.86 -4.01 -4.30
N VAL A 103 -14.14 -3.92 -3.96
CA VAL A 103 -14.79 -4.66 -2.87
C VAL A 103 -16.08 -5.28 -3.36
N LYS A 104 -16.39 -6.45 -2.83
CA LYS A 104 -17.69 -7.10 -2.89
C LYS A 104 -18.64 -6.42 -1.90
N ASP A 105 -19.89 -6.21 -2.33
CA ASP A 105 -21.01 -5.72 -1.50
C ASP A 105 -20.73 -4.40 -0.76
N ASP A 106 -19.88 -3.54 -1.32
CA ASP A 106 -19.43 -2.27 -0.73
C ASP A 106 -18.84 -2.39 0.70
N SER A 107 -18.32 -3.58 1.03
CA SER A 107 -17.83 -3.88 2.37
C SER A 107 -16.30 -3.80 2.40
N TRP A 108 -15.75 -2.81 3.11
CA TRP A 108 -14.32 -2.75 3.42
C TRP A 108 -14.12 -2.83 4.94
N PRO A 109 -13.13 -3.59 5.44
CA PRO A 109 -12.19 -4.42 4.67
C PRO A 109 -12.76 -5.80 4.29
N GLY A 110 -13.94 -6.18 4.81
CA GLY A 110 -14.48 -7.55 4.74
C GLY A 110 -14.69 -8.10 3.32
N GLY A 111 -15.21 -7.28 2.42
CA GLY A 111 -15.51 -7.63 1.03
C GLY A 111 -14.39 -7.34 0.04
N ALA A 112 -13.25 -6.79 0.43
CA ALA A 112 -12.13 -6.58 -0.51
C ALA A 112 -11.77 -7.87 -1.23
N TYR A 113 -11.69 -7.84 -2.57
CA TYR A 113 -11.49 -9.07 -3.35
C TYR A 113 -10.16 -9.76 -3.01
N GLU A 114 -9.14 -9.02 -2.60
CA GLU A 114 -7.88 -9.61 -2.14
C GLU A 114 -8.02 -10.28 -0.77
N LYS A 115 -8.91 -9.80 0.10
CA LYS A 115 -9.25 -10.50 1.34
C LYS A 115 -10.05 -11.76 1.06
N VAL A 116 -11.09 -11.65 0.22
CA VAL A 116 -11.97 -12.78 -0.16
C VAL A 116 -11.19 -13.90 -0.83
N SER A 117 -10.18 -13.55 -1.65
CA SER A 117 -9.30 -14.53 -2.31
C SER A 117 -8.15 -15.04 -1.43
N GLY A 118 -8.01 -14.57 -0.18
CA GLY A 118 -6.96 -15.00 0.73
C GLY A 118 -5.56 -14.50 0.35
N SER A 119 -5.46 -13.33 -0.27
CA SER A 119 -4.17 -12.73 -0.64
C SER A 119 -3.29 -12.51 0.59
N PRO A 120 -2.03 -12.98 0.57
CA PRO A 120 -1.08 -12.76 1.67
C PRO A 120 -0.63 -11.30 1.77
N TRP A 121 -1.01 -10.46 0.80
CA TRP A 121 -0.62 -9.06 0.72
C TRP A 121 -1.66 -8.10 1.33
N PHE A 122 -2.92 -8.52 1.48
CA PHE A 122 -3.99 -7.62 1.93
C PHE A 122 -3.75 -7.14 3.37
N TYR A 123 -3.42 -8.05 4.29
CA TYR A 123 -3.04 -7.73 5.67
C TYR A 123 -1.53 -7.70 5.89
N LYS A 124 -0.77 -7.26 4.88
CA LYS A 124 0.69 -7.21 5.00
C LYS A 124 1.13 -5.97 5.78
N ALA A 125 1.70 -6.19 6.96
CA ALA A 125 2.49 -5.18 7.64
C ALA A 125 3.91 -5.12 7.03
N TRP A 126 4.25 -3.97 6.45
CA TRP A 126 5.54 -3.73 5.81
C TRP A 126 6.56 -3.27 6.84
N PHE A 127 7.32 -4.22 7.40
CA PHE A 127 8.40 -3.95 8.38
C PHE A 127 9.81 -4.32 7.91
N LYS A 128 9.93 -4.79 6.66
CA LYS A 128 11.21 -5.13 6.03
C LYS A 128 11.43 -4.23 4.83
N THR A 129 12.68 -3.82 4.60
CA THR A 129 13.09 -3.21 3.33
C THR A 129 12.99 -4.23 2.20
N ARG A 130 13.14 -3.77 0.95
CA ARG A 130 13.23 -4.66 -0.21
C ARG A 130 14.41 -5.65 -0.11
N SER A 131 15.51 -5.25 0.53
CA SER A 131 16.66 -6.11 0.81
C SER A 131 16.47 -7.04 2.02
N GLY A 132 15.30 -6.99 2.68
CA GLY A 132 14.97 -7.83 3.83
C GLY A 132 15.45 -7.30 5.17
N ALA A 133 16.09 -6.12 5.22
CA ALA A 133 16.52 -5.49 6.46
C ALA A 133 15.30 -5.12 7.31
N THR A 134 15.34 -5.41 8.61
CA THR A 134 14.22 -5.18 9.53
C THR A 134 14.41 -3.98 10.45
N CYS A 135 15.68 -3.57 10.63
CA CYS A 135 16.10 -2.64 11.67
C CYS A 135 15.60 -3.06 13.06
N VAL A 136 16.40 -3.89 13.76
CA VAL A 136 16.20 -4.41 15.13
C VAL A 136 14.87 -5.13 15.42
N ARG A 137 13.92 -5.18 14.48
CA ARG A 137 12.63 -5.85 14.66
C ARG A 137 12.62 -7.26 14.12
N SER A 138 11.95 -8.15 14.84
CA SER A 138 11.65 -9.52 14.40
C SER A 138 10.24 -9.63 13.79
N ASN A 139 9.34 -8.71 14.15
CA ASN A 139 7.93 -8.74 13.79
C ASN A 139 7.36 -7.30 13.68
N PRO A 140 6.18 -7.13 13.03
CA PRO A 140 5.58 -5.82 12.81
C PRO A 140 4.68 -5.33 13.95
N TRP A 141 4.50 -6.12 15.01
CA TRP A 141 3.59 -5.78 16.10
C TRP A 141 4.21 -4.71 17.00
N LEU A 142 3.37 -3.78 17.43
CA LEU A 142 3.73 -2.72 18.37
C LEU A 142 3.19 -3.07 19.76
N LYS A 143 3.98 -2.74 20.78
CA LYS A 143 3.48 -2.71 22.16
C LYS A 143 2.59 -1.49 22.39
N SER A 144 1.80 -1.53 23.46
CA SER A 144 0.94 -0.42 23.87
C SER A 144 1.72 0.90 24.03
N GLU A 145 2.92 0.82 24.61
CA GLU A 145 3.80 1.96 24.86
C GLU A 145 4.43 2.48 23.55
N GLU A 146 4.75 1.59 22.60
CA GLU A 146 5.27 1.98 21.28
C GLU A 146 4.20 2.72 20.47
N LEU A 147 2.93 2.30 20.59
CA LEU A 147 1.82 3.01 19.96
C LEU A 147 1.52 4.35 20.64
N ALA A 148 1.62 4.42 21.97
CA ALA A 148 1.50 5.68 22.73
C ALA A 148 2.60 6.67 22.34
N ASP A 149 3.83 6.20 22.11
CA ASP A 149 4.96 7.02 21.65
C ASP A 149 4.73 7.61 20.24
N ILE A 150 4.06 6.86 19.34
CA ILE A 150 3.59 7.40 18.04
C ILE A 150 2.53 8.48 18.24
N VAL A 151 1.62 8.32 19.20
CA VAL A 151 0.62 9.35 19.55
C VAL A 151 1.29 10.61 20.14
N ASN A 152 2.32 10.46 20.98
CA ASN A 152 3.12 11.60 21.44
C ASN A 152 3.80 12.32 20.26
N ALA A 153 4.29 11.59 19.26
CA ALA A 153 4.85 12.21 18.06
C ALA A 153 3.79 12.98 17.26
N TRP A 154 2.56 12.45 17.14
CA TRP A 154 1.43 13.17 16.58
C TRP A 154 1.14 14.47 17.35
N GLN A 155 1.17 14.45 18.68
CA GLN A 155 1.00 15.64 19.51
C GLN A 155 2.02 16.73 19.11
N VAL A 156 3.31 16.40 19.03
CA VAL A 156 4.33 17.38 18.65
C VAL A 156 4.11 17.90 17.23
N LEU A 157 3.80 17.02 16.28
CA LEU A 157 3.61 17.37 14.86
C LEU A 157 2.40 18.29 14.60
N TYR A 158 1.31 18.14 15.35
CA TYR A 158 0.03 18.77 15.02
C TYR A 158 -0.60 19.61 16.13
N LYS A 159 -0.16 19.42 17.38
CA LYS A 159 -0.64 20.17 18.56
C LYS A 159 0.46 21.02 19.21
N GLY A 160 1.72 20.83 18.81
CA GLY A 160 2.86 21.58 19.30
C GLY A 160 3.41 21.06 20.63
N GLY A 161 4.21 21.89 21.30
CA GLY A 161 4.88 21.55 22.57
C GLY A 161 6.27 20.92 22.43
N GLY A 162 6.77 20.75 21.20
CA GLY A 162 8.11 20.21 20.94
C GLY A 162 8.67 20.60 19.58
N ASP A 163 9.91 20.18 19.33
CA ASP A 163 10.64 20.37 18.08
C ASP A 163 10.32 19.23 17.10
N VAL A 164 9.60 19.56 16.04
CA VAL A 164 9.20 18.61 14.98
C VAL A 164 10.40 17.97 14.27
N SER A 165 11.57 18.61 14.28
CA SER A 165 12.79 18.07 13.64
C SER A 165 13.37 16.87 14.39
N ARG A 166 13.02 16.71 15.67
CA ARG A 166 13.41 15.57 16.50
C ARG A 166 12.43 14.39 16.43
N ILE A 167 11.42 14.46 15.56
CA ILE A 167 10.47 13.38 15.32
C ILE A 167 11.06 12.41 14.29
N SER A 168 11.82 11.46 14.80
CA SER A 168 12.34 10.29 14.10
C SER A 168 12.30 9.07 15.04
N PRO A 169 12.52 7.83 14.55
CA PRO A 169 12.48 6.67 15.42
C PRO A 169 13.52 6.77 16.55
N ALA A 170 13.15 6.39 17.77
CA ALA A 170 14.03 6.51 18.93
C ALA A 170 15.28 5.61 18.87
N ASN A 171 15.24 4.55 18.07
CA ASN A 171 16.41 3.69 17.90
C ASN A 171 17.43 4.38 16.99
N SER A 172 18.66 4.54 17.47
CA SER A 172 19.74 5.17 16.73
C SER A 172 20.54 4.18 15.86
N SER A 173 20.30 2.87 16.01
CA SER A 173 21.08 1.85 15.29
C SER A 173 20.88 1.89 13.77
N CYS A 174 19.75 2.44 13.31
CA CYS A 174 19.41 2.50 11.89
C CYS A 174 19.31 3.92 11.35
N TRP A 175 19.20 4.91 12.24
CA TRP A 175 19.13 6.33 11.89
C TRP A 175 20.01 7.14 12.82
N GLY A 176 20.78 8.07 12.27
CA GLY A 176 21.49 9.06 13.08
C GLY A 176 20.57 10.21 13.53
N GLY A 177 21.14 11.15 14.29
CA GLY A 177 20.48 12.38 14.70
C GLY A 177 20.25 12.47 16.20
N ASN A 178 19.36 13.40 16.59
CA ASN A 178 18.98 13.65 17.99
C ASN A 178 17.48 13.45 18.19
N PRO A 179 16.95 12.22 18.00
CA PRO A 179 15.53 11.94 18.24
C PRO A 179 15.17 12.22 19.70
N TYR A 180 13.90 12.48 19.95
CA TYR A 180 13.36 12.36 21.30
C TYR A 180 13.44 10.90 21.79
N SER A 181 13.89 10.70 23.01
CA SER A 181 13.64 9.47 23.78
C SER A 181 12.13 9.30 24.05
N LEU A 182 11.72 8.08 24.42
CA LEU A 182 10.33 7.79 24.76
C LEU A 182 9.85 8.67 25.94
N SER A 183 10.69 8.89 26.95
CA SER A 183 10.34 9.70 28.12
C SER A 183 10.24 11.19 27.81
N GLU A 184 11.10 11.75 26.95
CA GLU A 184 10.99 13.15 26.52
C GLU A 184 9.67 13.38 25.76
N LEU A 185 9.33 12.50 24.81
CA LEU A 185 8.09 12.60 24.04
C LEU A 185 6.84 12.42 24.91
N ALA A 186 6.88 11.45 25.84
CA ALA A 186 5.83 11.28 26.83
C ALA A 186 5.71 12.48 27.79
N GLY A 187 6.80 13.17 28.10
CA GLY A 187 6.78 14.42 28.87
C GLY A 187 6.04 15.56 28.17
N ILE A 188 5.98 15.53 26.84
CA ILE A 188 5.27 16.54 26.03
C ILE A 188 3.79 16.14 25.83
N GLY A 189 3.51 14.92 25.36
CA GLY A 189 2.14 14.50 25.04
C GLY A 189 1.36 13.92 26.23
N GLY A 190 2.06 13.34 27.20
CA GLY A 190 1.48 12.69 28.38
C GLY A 190 0.85 11.31 28.10
N TYR A 191 0.94 10.79 26.89
CA TYR A 191 0.42 9.46 26.55
C TYR A 191 1.47 8.41 26.89
N THR A 192 1.12 7.46 27.74
CA THR A 192 2.02 6.38 28.19
C THR A 192 1.52 5.00 27.82
N SER A 193 0.23 4.85 27.53
CA SER A 193 -0.36 3.60 27.07
C SER A 193 -1.54 3.83 26.12
N VAL A 194 -1.77 2.82 25.29
CA VAL A 194 -2.95 2.66 24.42
C VAL A 194 -3.64 1.34 24.77
N ASP A 195 -4.88 1.41 25.23
CA ASP A 195 -5.71 0.25 25.58
C ASP A 195 -6.63 -0.18 24.43
N SER A 196 -7.02 0.76 23.57
CA SER A 196 -7.95 0.51 22.49
C SER A 196 -7.63 1.37 21.27
N ILE A 197 -8.04 0.86 20.11
CA ILE A 197 -7.84 1.53 18.83
C ILE A 197 -8.90 1.01 17.86
N SER A 198 -9.49 1.90 17.08
CA SER A 198 -10.46 1.59 16.02
C SER A 198 -10.28 2.54 14.86
N VAL A 199 -10.77 2.14 13.69
CA VAL A 199 -10.58 2.89 12.45
C VAL A 199 -11.93 3.14 11.78
N VAL A 200 -12.14 4.36 11.32
CA VAL A 200 -13.27 4.78 10.49
C VAL A 200 -12.76 5.04 9.08
N TYR A 201 -13.42 4.47 8.08
CA TYR A 201 -13.06 4.62 6.67
C TYR A 201 -14.01 5.61 5.99
N SER A 202 -13.50 6.32 4.99
CA SER A 202 -14.32 7.15 4.11
C SER A 202 -14.88 6.31 2.95
N ASN A 203 -15.91 6.84 2.28
CA ASN A 203 -16.40 6.29 1.01
C ASN A 203 -15.46 6.55 -0.18
N SER A 204 -14.40 7.33 0.02
CA SER A 204 -13.42 7.73 -1.01
C SER A 204 -12.17 6.86 -1.01
N GLY A 205 -12.17 5.74 -0.27
CA GLY A 205 -11.05 4.80 -0.29
C GLY A 205 -9.85 5.27 0.52
N ASN A 206 -10.10 5.88 1.69
CA ASN A 206 -9.06 6.23 2.64
C ASN A 206 -9.51 5.99 4.07
N THR A 207 -8.54 5.80 4.96
CA THR A 207 -8.77 5.85 6.39
C THR A 207 -9.08 7.30 6.77
N GLN A 208 -10.26 7.54 7.34
CA GLN A 208 -10.72 8.87 7.72
C GLN A 208 -10.21 9.23 9.11
N THR A 209 -10.47 8.38 10.09
CA THR A 209 -10.14 8.63 11.49
C THR A 209 -9.61 7.37 12.16
N VAL A 210 -8.58 7.52 12.97
CA VAL A 210 -8.08 6.53 13.90
C VAL A 210 -8.44 7.00 15.30
N ASN A 211 -9.35 6.28 15.97
CA ASN A 211 -9.73 6.57 17.34
C ASN A 211 -8.86 5.73 18.27
N VAL A 212 -8.15 6.38 19.19
CA VAL A 212 -7.20 5.75 20.11
C VAL A 212 -7.68 5.97 21.54
N GLY A 213 -7.89 4.90 22.30
CA GLY A 213 -8.10 4.97 23.74
C GLY A 213 -6.75 4.94 24.44
N THR A 214 -6.53 5.92 25.32
CA THR A 214 -5.26 6.14 26.01
C THR A 214 -5.49 6.30 27.51
N ASN A 215 -4.39 6.34 28.27
CA ASN A 215 -4.39 6.73 29.69
C ASN A 215 -4.98 8.14 29.97
N LYS A 216 -5.23 8.96 28.94
CA LYS A 216 -5.85 10.30 29.04
C LYS A 216 -7.25 10.37 28.44
N GLY A 217 -7.87 9.21 28.18
CA GLY A 217 -9.14 9.10 27.47
C GLY A 217 -8.96 8.87 25.98
N SER A 218 -10.04 9.02 25.22
CA SER A 218 -10.04 8.75 23.79
C SER A 218 -9.71 9.99 22.96
N ILE A 219 -8.91 9.81 21.92
CA ILE A 219 -8.57 10.84 20.94
C ILE A 219 -8.89 10.34 19.53
N GLY A 220 -9.42 11.24 18.69
CA GLY A 220 -9.60 11.00 17.26
C GLY A 220 -8.49 11.68 16.47
N ILE A 221 -7.74 10.92 15.69
CA ILE A 221 -6.66 11.40 14.82
C ILE A 221 -7.07 11.18 13.36
N SER A 222 -6.86 12.15 12.47
CA SER A 222 -7.16 11.92 11.05
C SER A 222 -6.24 10.81 10.49
N GLY A 223 -6.72 10.02 9.54
CA GLY A 223 -5.92 8.93 8.95
C GLY A 223 -4.61 9.42 8.33
N GLU A 224 -4.61 10.63 7.76
CA GLU A 224 -3.42 11.28 7.20
C GLU A 224 -2.43 11.69 8.29
N GLU A 225 -2.91 12.34 9.35
CA GLU A 225 -2.09 12.76 10.48
C GLU A 225 -1.46 11.55 11.19
N PHE A 226 -2.27 10.51 11.44
CA PHE A 226 -1.80 9.27 12.05
C PHE A 226 -0.75 8.59 11.19
N LYS A 227 -1.01 8.45 9.87
CA LYS A 227 -0.04 7.86 8.92
C LYS A 227 1.28 8.60 8.95
N ARG A 228 1.27 9.94 8.96
CA ARG A 228 2.50 10.75 8.99
C ARG A 228 3.25 10.58 10.31
N ALA A 229 2.57 10.68 11.45
CA ALA A 229 3.19 10.46 12.76
C ALA A 229 3.77 9.05 12.88
N PHE A 230 3.01 8.04 12.45
CA PHE A 230 3.42 6.64 12.43
C PHE A 230 4.67 6.45 11.57
N ASN A 231 4.68 6.92 10.33
CA ASN A 231 5.83 6.71 9.43
C ASN A 231 7.09 7.47 9.83
N LEU A 232 6.96 8.55 10.61
CA LEU A 232 8.12 9.27 11.14
C LEU A 232 8.64 8.65 12.44
N ARG A 233 7.77 8.10 13.29
CA ARG A 233 8.15 7.68 14.64
C ARG A 233 8.27 6.18 14.83
N ALA A 234 7.55 5.36 14.07
CA ALA A 234 7.47 3.92 14.30
C ALA A 234 8.87 3.28 14.33
N PRO A 235 9.10 2.30 15.22
CA PRO A 235 10.38 1.64 15.34
C PRO A 235 10.65 0.71 14.15
N GLY A 236 11.90 0.62 13.75
CA GLY A 236 12.29 -0.25 12.63
C GLY A 236 11.72 0.24 11.29
N TYR A 237 11.70 -0.63 10.28
CA TYR A 237 11.15 -0.25 8.97
C TYR A 237 9.62 -0.40 8.88
N ILE A 238 8.91 -0.45 10.02
CA ILE A 238 7.44 -0.52 10.03
C ILE A 238 6.88 0.77 9.43
N GLY A 239 5.98 0.65 8.45
CA GLY A 239 5.31 1.82 7.91
C GLY A 239 3.97 1.53 7.26
N ILE A 240 3.12 2.54 7.29
CA ILE A 240 1.83 2.60 6.59
C ILE A 240 2.08 3.15 5.19
N LYS A 241 1.85 2.33 4.16
CA LYS A 241 2.14 2.70 2.76
C LYS A 241 0.93 3.32 2.04
N SER A 242 -0.26 2.79 2.28
CA SER A 242 -1.51 3.26 1.65
C SER A 242 -2.19 4.39 2.43
N GLY A 243 -3.06 5.16 1.78
CA GLY A 243 -4.00 6.08 2.45
C GLY A 243 -5.20 5.34 3.07
N LEU A 244 -5.48 4.13 2.60
CA LEU A 244 -6.45 3.19 3.17
C LEU A 244 -5.70 2.08 3.89
N PHE A 245 -5.86 2.01 5.21
CA PHE A 245 -5.16 1.06 6.06
C PHE A 245 -6.03 0.62 7.24
N ASN A 246 -5.85 -0.63 7.68
CA ASN A 246 -6.43 -1.12 8.91
C ASN A 246 -5.38 -1.20 10.03
N ILE A 247 -5.85 -1.35 11.26
CA ILE A 247 -5.04 -1.66 12.43
C ILE A 247 -5.58 -2.95 13.04
N GLU A 248 -4.77 -3.99 13.05
CA GLU A 248 -5.08 -5.29 13.64
C GLU A 248 -4.51 -5.39 15.06
N LYS A 249 -5.12 -6.22 15.89
CA LYS A 249 -4.67 -6.54 17.26
C LYS A 249 -4.59 -8.05 17.44
N LEU A 250 -3.71 -8.47 18.34
CA LEU A 250 -3.59 -9.85 18.81
C LEU A 250 -4.33 -10.03 20.13
#